data_AF-A0AAJ5R1X6-F1
#
_entry.id   AF-A0AAJ5R1X6-F1
#
_cell.length_a   1.000
_cell.length_b   1.000
_cell.length_c   1.000
_cell.angle_alpha   90.00
_cell.angle_beta   90.00
_cell.angle_gamma   90.00
#
_symmetry.space_group_name_H-M   'P 1'
#
loop_
_entity.id
_entity.type
_entity.pdbx_description
1 polymer ?
#
loop_
_entity_poly.entity_id
_entity_poly.type
_entity_poly.pdbx_seq_one_letter_code
_entity_poly.pdbx_strand_id
1 'polypeptide(L)'
;MQKRWMLFQNLKISGHTFFLNSDKNVLVRSRFDCCHELGHLILHRHVKQKELNRVVDFKMIENQAHHFGGAFLFPAKSFHHDIWGLSLDSFRSLKPTWKISIAAMISRASQLEILDEDQSKRLWINLSRRGWKKSEPLDDLPCEQPKMLAKAVDTLIKNKIKTKEQIISDLALPHSDIVELLGDEPELFSEIDDTPRLKTLGDNVIQFRR
;
A
#
# COMPACT_ATOMS: atom_id res chain seq x y z
N MET A 1 -5.56 -3.13 19.57
CA MET A 1 -6.09 -2.87 18.21
C MET A 1 -7.51 -2.28 18.17
N GLN A 2 -8.15 -1.99 19.31
CA GLN A 2 -9.57 -1.60 19.40
C GLN A 2 -9.86 -0.08 19.41
N LYS A 3 -8.84 0.80 19.36
CA LYS A 3 -9.01 2.24 19.65
C LYS A 3 -8.57 3.21 18.56
N ARG A 4 -8.28 2.76 17.33
CA ARG A 4 -7.69 3.64 16.30
C ARG A 4 -8.68 4.14 15.23
N TRP A 5 -9.87 3.56 15.16
CA TRP A 5 -10.92 3.94 14.21
C TRP A 5 -11.69 5.23 14.57
N MET A 6 -11.65 5.66 15.84
CA MET A 6 -12.48 6.78 16.33
C MET A 6 -11.81 8.16 16.32
N LEU A 7 -10.51 8.28 16.09
CA LEU A 7 -9.77 9.52 16.40
C LEU A 7 -9.75 10.61 15.32
N PHE A 8 -10.33 10.40 14.14
CA PHE A 8 -10.17 11.35 13.03
C PHE A 8 -11.48 11.84 12.40
N GLN A 9 -12.54 11.94 13.20
CA GLN A 9 -13.85 12.46 12.78
C GLN A 9 -13.86 13.95 12.37
N ASN A 10 -12.73 14.68 12.48
CA ASN A 10 -12.69 16.14 12.27
C ASN A 10 -11.87 16.63 11.07
N LEU A 11 -11.30 15.76 10.23
CA LEU A 11 -10.77 16.19 8.92
C LEU A 11 -11.87 16.07 7.86
N LYS A 12 -12.41 17.21 7.41
CA LYS A 12 -13.24 17.29 6.20
C LYS A 12 -12.36 17.11 4.95
N ILE A 13 -11.90 15.89 4.70
CA ILE A 13 -11.38 15.48 3.40
C ILE A 13 -12.56 14.79 2.69
N SER A 14 -12.96 15.31 1.52
CA SER A 14 -14.03 14.74 0.72
C SER A 14 -13.53 13.48 0.00
N GLY A 15 -13.47 12.34 0.69
CA GLY A 15 -13.01 11.05 0.16
C GLY A 15 -12.90 9.97 1.24
N HIS A 16 -12.94 8.70 0.86
CA HIS A 16 -12.60 7.59 1.76
C HIS A 16 -11.08 7.56 1.93
N THR A 17 -10.57 8.09 3.04
CA THR A 17 -9.14 8.15 3.35
C THR A 17 -8.76 7.01 4.28
N PHE A 18 -7.77 6.21 3.90
CA PHE A 18 -7.15 5.20 4.76
C PHE A 18 -5.73 5.63 5.10
N PHE A 19 -5.37 5.50 6.38
CA PHE A 19 -4.03 5.79 6.86
C PHE A 19 -3.21 4.50 6.85
N LEU A 20 -2.25 4.42 5.93
CA LEU A 20 -1.24 3.37 5.98
C LEU A 20 -0.21 3.76 7.05
N ASN A 21 0.04 2.85 7.97
CA ASN A 21 1.05 3.05 9.00
C ASN A 21 2.44 2.83 8.38
N SER A 22 3.07 3.89 7.89
CA SER A 22 4.44 3.88 7.36
C SER A 22 5.49 3.45 8.40
N ASP A 23 5.17 3.48 9.70
CA ASP A 23 6.14 3.16 10.78
C ASP A 23 6.58 1.69 10.82
N LYS A 24 5.90 0.78 10.11
CA LYS A 24 6.41 -0.60 9.99
C LYS A 24 7.43 -0.61 8.85
N ASN A 25 8.70 -0.43 9.19
CA ASN A 25 9.88 -0.55 8.32
C ASN A 25 10.09 -1.94 7.67
N VAL A 26 9.02 -2.72 7.48
CA VAL A 26 9.02 -4.04 6.88
C VAL A 26 8.10 -3.99 5.66
N LEU A 27 8.71 -3.76 4.50
CA LEU A 27 8.05 -3.64 3.19
C LEU A 27 6.98 -4.70 2.97
N VAL A 28 7.31 -5.96 3.28
CA VAL A 28 6.46 -7.11 3.00
C VAL A 28 5.14 -7.08 3.79
N ARG A 29 5.13 -6.43 4.96
CA ARG A 29 3.91 -6.22 5.76
C ARG A 29 3.14 -5.01 5.26
N SER A 30 3.83 -3.92 4.94
CA SER A 30 3.21 -2.70 4.42
C SER A 30 2.50 -2.92 3.08
N ARG A 31 3.04 -3.78 2.20
CA ARG A 31 2.37 -4.17 0.94
C ARG A 31 1.04 -4.86 1.20
N PHE A 32 1.03 -5.85 2.08
CA PHE A 32 -0.17 -6.60 2.39
C PHE A 32 -1.21 -5.74 3.13
N ASP A 33 -0.76 -4.92 4.09
CA ASP A 33 -1.61 -3.94 4.78
C ASP A 33 -2.25 -3.00 3.74
N CYS A 34 -1.49 -2.48 2.77
CA CYS A 34 -2.01 -1.64 1.68
C CYS A 34 -3.08 -2.35 0.82
N CYS A 35 -2.82 -3.59 0.40
CA CYS A 35 -3.79 -4.34 -0.40
C CYS A 35 -5.04 -4.76 0.40
N HIS A 36 -4.91 -4.96 1.71
CA HIS A 36 -6.03 -5.18 2.61
C HIS A 36 -6.94 -3.94 2.68
N GLU A 37 -6.37 -2.74 2.88
CA GLU A 37 -7.13 -1.50 2.87
C GLU A 37 -7.78 -1.23 1.50
N LEU A 38 -7.08 -1.55 0.40
CA LEU A 38 -7.66 -1.50 -0.94
C LEU A 38 -8.86 -2.45 -1.08
N GLY A 39 -8.80 -3.63 -0.45
CA GLY A 39 -9.91 -4.56 -0.37
C GLY A 39 -11.13 -3.92 0.31
N HIS A 40 -10.94 -3.20 1.42
CA HIS A 40 -12.03 -2.46 2.06
C HIS A 40 -12.62 -1.38 1.15
N LEU A 41 -11.77 -0.62 0.45
CA LEU A 41 -12.22 0.41 -0.49
C LEU A 41 -13.09 -0.16 -1.61
N ILE A 42 -12.69 -1.28 -2.19
CA ILE A 42 -13.38 -1.86 -3.35
C ILE A 42 -14.63 -2.61 -2.91
N LEU A 43 -14.51 -3.50 -1.92
CA LEU A 43 -15.57 -4.43 -1.54
C LEU A 43 -16.56 -3.82 -0.56
N HIS A 44 -16.12 -2.89 0.30
CA HIS A 44 -16.88 -2.46 1.46
C HIS A 44 -17.29 -0.97 1.45
N ARG A 45 -17.06 -0.22 0.36
CA ARG A 45 -17.43 1.21 0.21
C ARG A 45 -18.88 1.57 0.49
N HIS A 46 -19.80 0.61 0.46
CA HIS A 46 -21.23 0.83 0.64
C HIS A 46 -21.81 0.11 1.85
N VAL A 47 -20.96 -0.54 2.65
CA VAL A 47 -21.38 -1.18 3.90
C VAL A 47 -21.73 -0.09 4.90
N LYS A 48 -22.92 -0.18 5.50
CA LYS A 48 -23.40 0.84 6.44
C LYS A 48 -22.81 0.56 7.82
N GLN A 49 -22.55 1.62 8.60
CA GLN A 49 -22.01 1.48 9.97
C GLN A 49 -22.80 0.52 10.87
N LYS A 50 -24.12 0.47 10.69
CA LYS A 50 -25.01 -0.45 11.42
C LYS A 50 -24.75 -1.93 11.14
N GLU A 51 -24.22 -2.27 9.97
CA GLU A 51 -23.79 -3.63 9.59
C GLU A 51 -22.43 -3.98 10.23
N LEU A 52 -21.58 -2.98 10.51
CA LEU A 52 -20.28 -3.17 11.18
C LEU A 52 -20.39 -3.41 12.70
N ASN A 53 -21.56 -3.16 13.30
CA ASN A 53 -21.75 -3.28 14.75
C ASN A 53 -21.91 -4.74 15.23
N ARG A 54 -22.07 -5.70 14.30
CA ARG A 54 -22.14 -7.13 14.63
C ARG A 54 -20.77 -7.76 14.45
N VAL A 55 -20.29 -8.46 15.49
CA VAL A 55 -18.97 -9.11 15.48
C VAL A 55 -18.80 -10.11 14.33
N VAL A 56 -19.87 -10.83 13.97
CA VAL A 56 -19.86 -11.80 12.87
C VAL A 56 -19.65 -11.10 11.52
N ASP A 57 -20.38 -10.02 11.27
CA ASP A 57 -20.31 -9.26 10.03
C ASP A 57 -18.94 -8.58 9.90
N PHE A 58 -18.43 -8.02 11.00
CA PHE A 58 -17.07 -7.46 11.06
C PHE A 58 -16.01 -8.51 10.70
N LYS A 59 -16.05 -9.70 11.32
CA LYS A 59 -15.08 -10.77 11.03
C LYS A 59 -15.13 -11.21 9.57
N MET A 60 -16.33 -11.27 8.99
CA MET A 60 -16.51 -11.63 7.58
C MET A 60 -15.87 -10.57 6.66
N ILE A 61 -16.11 -9.30 6.92
CA ILE A 61 -15.57 -8.16 6.17
C ILE A 61 -14.03 -8.15 6.21
N GLU A 62 -13.43 -8.33 7.39
CA GLU A 62 -11.97 -8.42 7.54
C GLU A 62 -11.40 -9.62 6.76
N ASN A 63 -12.07 -10.77 6.82
CA ASN A 63 -11.67 -11.96 6.07
C ASN A 63 -11.75 -11.74 4.55
N GLN A 64 -12.78 -11.04 4.07
CA GLN A 64 -12.93 -10.69 2.66
C GLN A 64 -11.81 -9.75 2.20
N ALA A 65 -11.46 -8.73 3.00
CA ALA A 65 -10.36 -7.83 2.71
C ALA A 65 -8.99 -8.55 2.72
N HIS A 66 -8.75 -9.44 3.68
CA HIS A 66 -7.56 -10.30 3.68
C HIS A 66 -7.48 -11.23 2.46
N HIS A 67 -8.61 -11.83 2.07
CA HIS A 67 -8.67 -12.69 0.88
C HIS A 67 -8.38 -11.89 -0.40
N PHE A 68 -8.96 -10.69 -0.51
CA PHE A 68 -8.67 -9.75 -1.59
C PHE A 68 -7.18 -9.42 -1.65
N GLY A 69 -6.59 -8.99 -0.53
CA GLY A 69 -5.17 -8.60 -0.48
C GLY A 69 -4.24 -9.74 -0.89
N GLY A 70 -4.52 -10.96 -0.45
CA GLY A 70 -3.78 -12.16 -0.87
C GLY A 70 -3.94 -12.48 -2.35
N ALA A 71 -5.17 -12.41 -2.88
CA ALA A 71 -5.43 -12.67 -4.29
C ALA A 71 -4.84 -11.61 -5.23
N PHE A 72 -4.80 -10.35 -4.78
CA PHE A 72 -4.27 -9.22 -5.52
C PHE A 72 -2.74 -9.27 -5.60
N LEU A 73 -2.05 -9.49 -4.48
CA LEU A 73 -0.59 -9.49 -4.44
C LEU A 73 0.04 -10.73 -5.07
N PHE A 74 -0.63 -11.89 -4.95
CA PHE A 74 -0.09 -13.15 -5.46
C PHE A 74 -1.21 -14.04 -6.02
N PRO A 75 -1.51 -13.87 -7.33
CA PRO A 75 -2.58 -14.59 -8.02
C PRO A 75 -2.42 -16.10 -7.94
N ALA A 76 -3.55 -16.81 -7.84
CA ALA A 76 -3.59 -18.25 -7.58
C ALA A 76 -2.72 -19.08 -8.54
N LYS A 77 -2.85 -18.83 -9.86
CA LYS A 77 -2.13 -19.59 -10.89
C LYS A 77 -0.62 -19.41 -10.81
N SER A 78 -0.17 -18.15 -10.73
CA SER A 78 1.25 -17.81 -10.68
C SER A 78 1.89 -18.30 -9.38
N PHE A 79 1.22 -18.08 -8.24
CA PHE A 79 1.73 -18.56 -6.95
C PHE A 79 1.80 -20.08 -6.88
N HIS A 80 0.77 -20.78 -7.37
CA HIS A 80 0.78 -22.24 -7.44
C HIS A 80 1.93 -22.77 -8.32
N HIS A 81 2.24 -22.09 -9.43
CA HIS A 81 3.33 -22.49 -10.32
C HIS A 81 4.71 -22.37 -9.64
N ASP A 82 4.91 -21.32 -8.85
CA ASP A 82 6.20 -21.04 -8.19
C ASP A 82 6.44 -21.91 -6.93
N ILE A 83 5.38 -22.45 -6.32
CA ILE A 83 5.52 -23.33 -5.17
C ILE A 83 6.14 -24.66 -5.58
N TRP A 84 7.37 -24.90 -5.13
CA TRP A 84 8.08 -26.15 -5.31
C TRP A 84 8.12 -27.03 -4.05
N GLY A 85 7.69 -26.49 -2.90
CA GLY A 85 7.67 -27.25 -1.64
C GLY A 85 6.82 -26.59 -0.55
N LEU A 86 6.27 -27.42 0.34
CA LEU A 86 5.35 -27.02 1.42
C LEU A 86 6.07 -26.92 2.76
N SER A 87 7.12 -26.10 2.80
CA SER A 87 7.97 -25.89 3.97
C SER A 87 8.25 -24.42 4.21
N LEU A 88 8.63 -24.06 5.44
CA LEU A 88 9.03 -22.69 5.76
C LEU A 88 10.25 -22.23 4.96
N ASP A 89 11.15 -23.16 4.63
CA ASP A 89 12.36 -22.85 3.86
C ASP A 89 12.04 -22.66 2.37
N SER A 90 11.07 -23.42 1.83
CA SER A 90 10.49 -23.19 0.50
C SER A 90 9.81 -21.82 0.42
N PHE A 91 8.96 -21.46 1.37
CA PHE A 91 8.34 -20.13 1.39
C PHE A 91 9.35 -19.00 1.61
N ARG A 92 10.38 -19.21 2.43
CA ARG A 92 11.49 -18.27 2.57
C ARG A 92 12.18 -18.01 1.23
N SER A 93 12.39 -19.05 0.41
CA SER A 93 13.03 -18.90 -0.92
C SER A 93 12.17 -18.08 -1.90
N LEU A 94 10.85 -18.09 -1.73
CA LEU A 94 9.90 -17.35 -2.56
C LEU A 94 9.73 -15.88 -2.13
N LYS A 95 10.14 -15.54 -0.90
CA LYS A 95 9.95 -14.21 -0.32
C LYS A 95 10.59 -13.06 -1.13
N PRO A 96 11.81 -13.18 -1.68
CA PRO A 96 12.38 -12.13 -2.55
C PRO A 96 11.57 -11.88 -3.83
N THR A 97 10.98 -12.93 -4.41
CA THR A 97 10.19 -12.85 -5.65
C THR A 97 8.85 -12.18 -5.39
N TRP A 98 8.13 -12.65 -4.39
CA TRP A 98 6.77 -12.20 -4.12
C TRP A 98 6.71 -10.96 -3.21
N LYS A 99 7.77 -10.70 -2.44
CA LYS A 99 7.88 -9.58 -1.49
C LYS A 99 6.72 -9.51 -0.51
N ILE A 100 6.36 -10.67 0.04
CA ILE A 100 5.31 -10.84 1.05
C ILE A 100 5.85 -11.67 2.22
N SER A 101 5.16 -11.61 3.36
CA SER A 101 5.56 -12.40 4.52
C SER A 101 5.35 -13.90 4.29
N ILE A 102 6.18 -14.72 4.93
CA ILE A 102 6.03 -16.19 4.98
C ILE A 102 4.67 -16.53 5.61
N ALA A 103 4.26 -15.79 6.64
CA ALA A 103 2.93 -15.91 7.23
C ALA A 103 1.80 -15.71 6.19
N ALA A 104 1.91 -14.70 5.32
CA ALA A 104 0.92 -14.46 4.26
C ALA A 104 0.93 -15.59 3.22
N MET A 105 2.10 -16.14 2.87
CA MET A 105 2.21 -17.29 1.97
C MET A 105 1.52 -18.54 2.54
N ILE A 106 1.71 -18.84 3.83
CA ILE A 106 1.02 -19.95 4.50
C ILE A 106 -0.50 -19.75 4.42
N SER A 107 -0.99 -18.56 4.79
CA SER A 107 -2.42 -18.24 4.73
C SER A 107 -2.99 -18.43 3.33
N ARG A 108 -2.28 -17.96 2.29
CA ARG A 108 -2.74 -18.10 0.91
C ARG A 108 -2.72 -19.55 0.43
N ALA A 109 -1.66 -20.28 0.73
CA ALA A 109 -1.57 -21.69 0.35
C ALA A 109 -2.71 -22.50 1.01
N SER A 110 -3.13 -22.16 2.22
CA SER A 110 -4.34 -22.71 2.82
C SER A 110 -5.63 -22.25 2.12
N GLN A 111 -5.75 -20.96 1.75
CA GLN A 111 -6.92 -20.46 1.01
C GLN A 111 -7.08 -21.10 -0.38
N LEU A 112 -5.97 -21.53 -0.99
CA LEU A 112 -5.93 -22.20 -2.28
C LEU A 112 -6.01 -23.72 -2.16
N GLU A 113 -6.21 -24.25 -0.94
CA GLU A 113 -6.27 -25.69 -0.66
C GLU A 113 -5.00 -26.47 -1.08
N ILE A 114 -3.88 -25.77 -1.22
CA ILE A 114 -2.55 -26.35 -1.46
C ILE A 114 -2.03 -27.00 -0.17
N LEU A 115 -2.36 -26.38 0.98
CA LEU A 115 -2.09 -26.93 2.30
C LEU A 115 -3.37 -27.48 2.90
N ASP A 116 -3.31 -28.73 3.38
CA ASP A 116 -4.33 -29.25 4.27
C ASP A 116 -4.24 -28.59 5.68
N GLU A 117 -5.25 -28.84 6.52
CA GLU A 117 -5.34 -28.24 7.85
C GLU A 117 -4.15 -28.62 8.75
N ASP A 118 -3.71 -29.88 8.70
CA ASP A 118 -2.60 -30.39 9.52
C ASP A 118 -1.24 -29.85 9.05
N GLN A 119 -1.03 -29.71 7.75
CA GLN A 119 0.13 -29.08 7.14
C GLN A 119 0.19 -27.61 7.52
N SER A 120 -0.91 -26.88 7.36
CA SER A 120 -1.00 -25.46 7.74
C SER A 120 -0.71 -25.27 9.23
N LYS A 121 -1.34 -26.08 10.09
CA LYS A 121 -1.11 -26.07 11.55
C LYS A 121 0.36 -26.33 11.89
N ARG A 122 0.99 -27.34 11.26
CA ARG A 122 2.42 -27.62 11.45
C ARG A 122 3.29 -26.45 11.03
N LEU A 123 3.01 -25.81 9.90
CA LEU A 123 3.76 -24.64 9.44
C LEU A 123 3.64 -23.47 10.41
N TRP A 124 2.44 -23.18 10.91
CA TRP A 124 2.23 -22.13 11.92
C TRP A 124 2.96 -22.40 13.24
N ILE A 125 2.95 -23.65 13.72
CA ILE A 125 3.71 -24.06 14.91
C ILE A 125 5.21 -23.85 14.67
N ASN A 126 5.73 -24.31 13.53
CA ASN A 126 7.14 -24.15 13.19
C ASN A 126 7.53 -22.67 13.02
N LEU A 127 6.67 -21.86 12.41
CA LEU A 127 6.86 -20.42 12.25
C LEU A 127 7.01 -19.75 13.61
N SER A 128 6.14 -20.13 14.54
CA SER A 128 6.17 -19.67 15.93
C SER A 128 7.45 -20.09 16.64
N ARG A 129 7.83 -21.37 16.52
CA ARG A 129 9.02 -21.96 17.14
C ARG A 129 10.32 -21.30 16.67
N ARG A 130 10.38 -20.91 15.41
CA ARG A 130 11.53 -20.17 14.83
C ARG A 130 11.53 -18.66 15.21
N GLY A 131 10.53 -18.17 15.94
CA GLY A 131 10.39 -16.75 16.29
C GLY A 131 9.88 -15.86 15.15
N TRP A 132 9.51 -16.46 14.01
CA TRP A 132 9.21 -15.75 12.76
C TRP A 132 7.86 -15.01 12.78
N LYS A 133 7.03 -15.16 13.82
CA LYS A 133 5.85 -14.29 13.99
C LYS A 133 6.21 -12.82 14.21
N LYS A 134 7.35 -12.54 14.84
CA LYS A 134 7.77 -11.17 15.18
C LYS A 134 8.66 -10.57 14.10
N SER A 135 9.64 -11.35 13.65
CA SER A 135 10.62 -10.95 12.64
C SER A 135 10.91 -12.17 11.78
N GLU A 136 10.62 -12.07 10.49
CA GLU A 136 10.89 -13.13 9.54
C GLU A 136 12.26 -12.90 8.88
N PRO A 137 12.92 -13.95 8.40
CA PRO A 137 14.07 -13.77 7.52
C PRO A 137 13.66 -12.93 6.30
N LEU A 138 14.59 -12.08 5.83
CA LEU A 138 14.39 -11.21 4.66
C LEU A 138 13.27 -10.16 4.86
N ASP A 139 13.03 -9.71 6.10
CA ASP A 139 12.15 -8.56 6.39
C ASP A 139 12.80 -7.22 6.00
N ASP A 140 14.11 -7.21 5.76
CA ASP A 140 14.96 -6.08 5.36
C ASP A 140 15.10 -5.90 3.84
N LEU A 141 14.26 -6.58 3.05
CA LEU A 141 14.22 -6.41 1.59
C LEU A 141 13.99 -4.94 1.19
N PRO A 142 14.70 -4.43 0.17
CA PRO A 142 14.62 -3.03 -0.23
C PRO A 142 13.22 -2.67 -0.73
N CYS A 143 12.75 -1.48 -0.36
CA CYS A 143 11.48 -0.94 -0.83
C CYS A 143 11.50 -0.79 -2.36
N GLU A 144 10.37 -1.11 -2.99
CA GLU A 144 10.19 -0.83 -4.42
C GLU A 144 9.93 0.66 -4.62
N GLN A 145 10.62 1.25 -5.60
CA GLN A 145 10.35 2.63 -5.99
C GLN A 145 9.39 2.66 -7.19
N PRO A 146 8.38 3.56 -7.18
CA PRO A 146 7.47 3.70 -8.30
C PRO A 146 8.23 4.22 -9.54
N LYS A 147 8.22 3.46 -10.64
CA LYS A 147 8.90 3.87 -11.89
C LYS A 147 7.94 4.18 -13.03
N MET A 148 6.75 3.59 -13.02
CA MET A 148 5.83 3.68 -14.15
C MET A 148 5.26 5.09 -14.32
N LEU A 149 4.89 5.74 -13.21
CA LEU A 149 4.36 7.09 -13.24
C LEU A 149 5.42 8.08 -13.75
N ALA A 150 6.64 8.01 -13.23
CA ALA A 150 7.77 8.82 -13.69
C ALA A 150 8.03 8.65 -15.19
N LYS A 151 8.07 7.39 -15.67
CA LYS A 151 8.22 7.10 -17.10
C LYS A 151 7.07 7.65 -17.95
N ALA A 152 5.83 7.58 -17.46
CA ALA A 152 4.68 8.13 -18.17
C ALA A 152 4.79 9.65 -18.29
N VAL A 153 5.14 10.34 -17.21
CA VAL A 153 5.36 11.79 -17.19
C VAL A 153 6.51 12.19 -18.11
N ASP A 154 7.64 11.51 -18.02
CA ASP A 154 8.79 11.71 -18.91
C ASP A 154 8.41 11.52 -20.38
N THR A 155 7.61 10.51 -20.70
CA THR A 155 7.12 10.26 -22.06
C THR A 155 6.24 11.40 -22.57
N LEU A 156 5.35 11.94 -21.74
CA LEU A 156 4.50 13.08 -22.12
C LEU A 156 5.32 14.33 -22.43
N ILE A 157 6.35 14.59 -21.62
CA ILE A 157 7.25 15.74 -21.79
C ILE A 157 8.09 15.58 -23.05
N LYS A 158 8.76 14.42 -23.24
CA LYS A 158 9.61 14.14 -24.41
C LYS A 158 8.86 14.24 -25.73
N ASN A 159 7.61 13.79 -25.76
CA ASN A 159 6.75 13.88 -26.95
C ASN A 159 6.02 15.22 -27.09
N LYS A 160 6.32 16.22 -26.23
CA LYS A 160 5.72 17.57 -26.25
C LYS A 160 4.18 17.54 -26.17
N ILE A 161 3.61 16.54 -25.51
CA ILE A 161 2.17 16.42 -25.28
C ILE A 161 1.76 17.36 -24.14
N LYS A 162 2.57 17.45 -23.09
CA LYS A 162 2.41 18.39 -21.97
C LYS A 162 3.74 18.93 -21.47
N THR A 163 3.74 20.16 -20.96
CA THR A 163 4.89 20.74 -20.25
C THR A 163 4.88 20.34 -18.77
N LYS A 164 6.02 20.55 -18.08
CA LYS A 164 6.12 20.28 -16.63
C LYS A 164 5.08 21.07 -15.83
N GLU A 165 4.87 22.34 -16.19
CA GLU A 165 3.95 23.26 -15.52
C GLU A 165 2.49 22.82 -15.71
N GLN A 166 2.14 22.34 -16.91
CA GLN A 166 0.80 21.82 -17.19
C GLN A 166 0.53 20.57 -16.34
N ILE A 167 1.50 19.66 -16.23
CA ILE A 167 1.35 18.45 -15.43
C ILE A 167 1.18 18.78 -13.94
N ILE A 168 1.98 19.71 -13.41
CA ILE A 168 1.85 20.16 -12.01
C ILE A 168 0.47 20.80 -11.76
N SER A 169 0.05 21.69 -12.67
CA SER A 169 -1.26 22.33 -12.60
C SER A 169 -2.41 21.32 -12.64
N ASP A 170 -2.28 20.26 -13.44
CA ASP A 170 -3.31 19.22 -13.59
C ASP A 170 -3.39 18.29 -12.38
N LEU A 171 -2.24 17.95 -11.78
CA LEU A 171 -2.17 17.11 -10.59
C LEU A 171 -2.72 17.83 -9.36
N ALA A 172 -2.56 19.16 -9.29
CA ALA A 172 -3.03 20.00 -8.18
C ALA A 172 -2.56 19.50 -6.79
N LEU A 173 -1.38 18.86 -6.75
CA LEU A 173 -0.70 18.40 -5.54
C LEU A 173 0.47 19.33 -5.19
N PRO A 174 0.88 19.41 -3.91
CA PRO A 174 2.12 20.07 -3.52
C PRO A 174 3.31 19.53 -4.30
N HIS A 175 4.28 20.40 -4.60
CA HIS A 175 5.45 20.02 -5.39
C HIS A 175 6.25 18.88 -4.72
N SER A 176 6.42 18.94 -3.40
CA SER A 176 7.04 17.89 -2.59
C SER A 176 6.40 16.51 -2.83
N ASP A 177 5.07 16.47 -2.89
CA ASP A 177 4.31 15.23 -3.01
C ASP A 177 4.41 14.69 -4.44
N ILE A 178 4.47 15.57 -5.44
CA ILE A 178 4.70 15.19 -6.84
C ILE A 178 6.09 14.57 -6.99
N VAL A 179 7.12 15.18 -6.39
CA VAL A 179 8.49 14.64 -6.41
C VAL A 179 8.54 13.27 -5.72
N GLU A 180 7.91 13.13 -4.54
CA GLU A 180 7.84 11.85 -3.83
C GLU A 180 7.10 10.78 -4.65
N LEU A 181 5.97 11.11 -5.28
CA LEU A 181 5.16 10.19 -6.09
C LEU A 181 5.88 9.68 -7.33
N LEU A 182 6.74 10.52 -7.92
CA LEU A 182 7.53 10.16 -9.09
C LEU A 182 8.82 9.41 -8.72
N GLY A 183 9.12 9.27 -7.43
CA GLY A 183 10.28 8.57 -6.92
C GLY A 183 11.60 9.28 -7.25
N ASP A 184 12.71 8.55 -7.13
CA ASP A 184 14.08 9.06 -7.34
C ASP A 184 14.43 9.28 -8.83
N GLU A 185 13.58 9.98 -9.59
CA GLU A 185 13.95 10.60 -10.87
C GLU A 185 14.10 12.12 -10.64
N PRO A 186 15.10 12.56 -9.84
CA PRO A 186 15.21 13.93 -9.36
C PRO A 186 15.23 14.95 -10.51
N GLU A 187 15.78 14.58 -11.66
CA GLU A 187 15.94 15.44 -12.84
C GLU A 187 14.62 15.86 -13.50
N LEU A 188 13.52 15.13 -13.26
CA LEU A 188 12.26 15.39 -13.95
C LEU A 188 11.60 16.68 -13.46
N PHE A 189 11.73 17.01 -12.17
CA PHE A 189 11.09 18.17 -11.54
C PHE A 189 11.99 18.98 -10.56
N SER A 190 13.29 18.70 -10.48
CA SER A 190 14.24 19.37 -9.57
C SER A 190 14.39 20.89 -9.69
N GLU A 191 13.89 21.52 -10.75
CA GLU A 191 14.19 22.92 -11.10
C GLU A 191 13.02 23.89 -10.91
N ILE A 192 11.97 23.53 -10.18
CA ILE A 192 10.81 24.41 -10.03
C ILE A 192 10.85 25.12 -8.69
N ASP A 193 11.05 26.43 -8.77
CA ASP A 193 10.98 27.41 -7.69
C ASP A 193 9.68 27.26 -6.89
N ASP A 194 9.77 26.61 -5.72
CA ASP A 194 8.66 26.35 -4.79
C ASP A 194 8.29 27.61 -3.97
N THR A 195 8.69 28.80 -4.44
CA THR A 195 8.21 30.04 -3.82
C THR A 195 6.69 30.16 -4.05
N PRO A 196 5.89 30.29 -2.98
CA PRO A 196 4.46 30.51 -3.12
C PRO A 196 4.22 31.84 -3.83
N ARG A 197 3.90 31.79 -5.12
CA ARG A 197 3.50 32.96 -5.89
C ARG A 197 2.03 33.23 -5.62
N LEU A 198 1.77 34.32 -4.91
CA LEU A 198 0.41 34.85 -4.77
C LEU A 198 -0.18 35.02 -6.18
N LYS A 199 -1.31 34.35 -6.44
CA LYS A 199 -2.16 34.66 -7.59
C LYS A 199 -2.48 36.14 -7.47
N THR A 200 -1.99 36.97 -8.38
CA THR A 200 -2.23 38.41 -8.39
C THR A 200 -3.74 38.66 -8.56
N LEU A 201 -4.48 38.67 -7.45
CA LEU A 201 -5.73 39.43 -7.36
C LEU A 201 -5.31 40.89 -7.22
N GLY A 202 -5.80 41.73 -8.12
CA GLY A 202 -5.33 43.11 -8.32
C GLY A 202 -5.22 43.98 -7.07
N ASP A 203 -4.25 44.89 -7.13
CA ASP A 203 -4.07 46.21 -6.49
C ASP A 203 -4.47 46.46 -5.02
N ASN A 204 -4.81 45.44 -4.23
CA ASN A 204 -5.22 45.62 -2.84
C ASN A 204 -4.15 45.16 -1.83
N VAL A 205 -2.89 45.53 -2.05
CA VAL A 205 -1.83 45.32 -1.05
C VAL A 205 -1.89 46.44 -0.01
N ILE A 206 -2.42 46.14 1.18
CA ILE A 206 -2.29 47.01 2.36
C ILE A 206 -0.95 46.67 3.03
N GLN A 207 0.00 47.61 3.00
CA GLN A 207 1.24 47.48 3.75
C GLN A 207 0.99 47.64 5.25
N PHE A 208 1.31 46.61 6.03
CA PHE A 208 1.34 46.70 7.48
C PHE A 208 2.64 47.43 7.90
N ARG A 209 2.53 48.66 8.40
CA ARG A 209 3.64 49.32 9.10
C ARG A 209 3.71 48.76 10.54
N ARG A 210 4.93 48.41 10.96
CA ARG A 210 5.23 48.04 12.35
C ARG A 210 4.96 49.19 13.31
#